data_AF-A0A6B3GY32-F1
#
_entry.id   AF-A0A6B3GY32-F1
#
_cell.length_a   1.000
_cell.length_b   1.000
_cell.length_c   1.000
_cell.angle_alpha   90.00
_cell.angle_beta   90.00
_cell.angle_gamma   90.00
#
_symmetry.space_group_name_H-M   'P 1'
#
loop_
_entity.id
_entity.type
_entity.pdbx_description
1 polymer ?
#
loop_
_entity_poly.entity_id
_entity_poly.type
_entity_poly.pdbx_seq_one_letter_code
_entity_poly.pdbx_strand_id
1 'polypeptide(L)'
;LRRFAVVVDEHIEELAQLEVREAGHTIGNARWEAGNVRDLLDYSAGGAERLLGRQIPVAGGIDFTILEPLGVVGVIAPWNFPMPIAAWGL
;
A
#
# COMPACT_ATOMS: atom_id res chain seq x y z
N LEU A 1 -4.76 7.94 0.57
CA LEU A 1 -3.99 7.13 -0.40
C LEU A 1 -3.66 7.91 -1.67
N ARG A 2 -4.61 8.26 -2.56
CA ARG A 2 -4.30 9.03 -3.80
C ARG A 2 -3.45 10.30 -3.62
N ARG A 3 -3.79 11.17 -2.65
CA ARG A 3 -2.97 12.36 -2.35
C ARG A 3 -1.56 12.01 -1.87
N PHE A 4 -1.40 10.88 -1.18
CA PHE A 4 -0.09 10.43 -0.73
C PHE A 4 0.73 9.87 -1.91
N ALA A 5 0.08 9.13 -2.83
CA ALA A 5 0.72 8.70 -4.07
C ALA A 5 1.30 9.89 -4.86
N VAL A 6 0.55 11.00 -4.98
CA VAL A 6 1.05 12.24 -5.61
C VAL A 6 2.30 12.77 -4.91
N VAL A 7 2.31 12.83 -3.57
CA VAL A 7 3.49 13.30 -2.82
C VAL A 7 4.70 12.37 -3.02
N VAL A 8 4.48 11.06 -3.05
CA VAL A 8 5.55 10.08 -3.35
C VAL A 8 6.09 10.29 -4.76
N ASP A 9 5.22 10.50 -5.74
CA ASP A 9 5.60 10.78 -7.14
C ASP A 9 6.48 12.03 -7.26
N GLU A 10 6.10 13.10 -6.57
CA GLU A 10 6.85 14.37 -6.50
C GLU A 10 8.26 14.19 -5.89
N HIS A 11 8.48 13.15 -5.08
CA HIS A 11 9.71 12.92 -4.31
C HIS A 11 10.47 11.66 -4.72
N ILE A 12 10.17 11.05 -5.88
CA ILE A 12 10.82 9.81 -6.34
C ILE A 12 12.35 9.91 -6.31
N GLU A 13 12.92 11.02 -6.75
CA GLU A 13 14.38 11.16 -6.79
C GLU A 13 14.97 11.24 -5.38
N GLU A 14 14.35 12.01 -4.48
CA GLU A 14 14.78 12.10 -3.09
C GLU A 14 14.75 10.72 -2.41
N LEU A 15 13.63 10.01 -2.55
CA LEU A 15 13.44 8.67 -2.01
C LEU A 15 14.46 7.68 -2.58
N ALA A 16 14.73 7.75 -3.89
CA ALA A 16 15.73 6.89 -4.51
C ALA A 16 17.15 7.17 -3.99
N GLN A 17 17.51 8.43 -3.77
CA GLN A 17 18.82 8.79 -3.20
C GLN A 17 18.96 8.32 -1.75
N LEU A 18 17.89 8.40 -0.95
CA LEU A 18 17.86 7.83 0.39
C LEU A 18 18.11 6.32 0.34
N GLU A 19 17.43 5.59 -0.55
CA GLU A 19 17.58 4.14 -0.58
C GLU A 19 18.93 3.66 -1.13
N VAL A 20 19.53 4.43 -2.03
CA VAL A 20 20.94 4.22 -2.43
C VAL A 20 21.86 4.42 -1.22
N ARG A 21 21.63 5.45 -0.40
CA ARG A 21 22.50 5.80 0.74
C ARG A 21 22.36 4.82 1.90
N GLU A 22 21.14 4.41 2.22
CA GLU A 22 20.85 3.60 3.41
C GLU A 22 20.88 2.09 3.13
N ALA A 23 20.37 1.64 1.98
CA ALA A 23 20.26 0.21 1.62
C ALA A 23 21.24 -0.23 0.52
N GLY A 24 21.93 0.70 -0.14
CA GLY A 24 22.96 0.39 -1.14
C GLY A 24 22.39 -0.08 -2.49
N HIS A 25 21.11 0.17 -2.75
CA HIS A 25 20.48 -0.22 -4.01
C HIS A 25 21.06 0.57 -5.19
N THR A 26 21.03 -0.01 -6.40
CA THR A 26 21.36 0.77 -7.60
C THR A 26 20.30 1.85 -7.83
N ILE A 27 20.69 3.02 -8.32
CA ILE A 27 19.76 4.15 -8.48
C ILE A 27 18.56 3.82 -9.38
N GLY A 28 18.75 3.00 -10.41
CA GLY A 28 17.64 2.54 -11.26
C GLY A 28 16.62 1.70 -10.50
N ASN A 29 17.10 0.79 -9.64
CA ASN A 29 16.25 -0.03 -8.79
C ASN A 29 15.55 0.82 -7.71
N ALA A 30 16.28 1.73 -7.06
CA ALA A 30 15.72 2.61 -6.03
C ALA A 30 14.61 3.53 -6.56
N ARG A 31 14.75 4.07 -7.78
CA ARG A 31 13.68 4.83 -8.46
C ARG A 31 12.46 3.97 -8.74
N TRP A 32 12.69 2.73 -9.19
CA TRP A 32 11.61 1.78 -9.41
C TRP A 32 10.87 1.45 -8.11
N GLU A 33 11.58 1.27 -7.00
CA GLU A 33 10.99 1.02 -5.69
C GLU A 33 10.10 2.18 -5.23
N ALA A 34 10.56 3.42 -5.34
CA ALA A 34 9.75 4.60 -5.03
C ALA A 34 8.50 4.70 -5.93
N GLY A 35 8.65 4.41 -7.23
CA GLY A 35 7.53 4.32 -8.16
C GLY A 35 6.54 3.20 -7.81
N ASN A 36 7.03 2.06 -7.33
CA ASN A 36 6.19 0.95 -6.88
C ASN A 36 5.33 1.33 -5.68
N VAL A 37 5.88 2.11 -4.74
CA VAL A 37 5.13 2.65 -3.59
C VAL A 37 3.98 3.54 -4.07
N ARG A 38 4.24 4.48 -4.99
CA ARG A 38 3.19 5.32 -5.60
C ARG A 38 2.09 4.46 -6.22
N ASP A 39 2.45 3.51 -7.08
CA ASP A 39 1.50 2.67 -7.82
C ASP A 39 0.63 1.84 -6.88
N LEU A 40 1.23 1.29 -5.82
CA LEU A 40 0.51 0.55 -4.80
C LEU A 40 -0.50 1.43 -4.05
N LEU A 41 -0.09 2.64 -3.65
CA LEU A 41 -0.98 3.57 -2.95
C LEU A 41 -2.21 3.91 -3.81
N ASP A 42 -2.03 4.12 -5.11
CA ASP A 42 -3.13 4.38 -6.03
C ASP A 42 -4.03 3.15 -6.23
N TYR A 43 -3.43 1.97 -6.37
CA TYR A 43 -4.18 0.70 -6.44
C TYR A 43 -5.02 0.47 -5.18
N SER A 44 -4.41 0.58 -4.00
CA SER A 44 -5.08 0.39 -2.70
C SER A 44 -6.17 1.42 -2.46
N ALA A 45 -6.04 2.64 -2.98
CA ALA A 45 -7.11 3.63 -2.92
C ALA A 45 -8.41 3.17 -3.60
N GLY A 46 -8.30 2.48 -4.74
CA GLY A 46 -9.45 1.88 -5.42
C GLY A 46 -10.03 0.68 -4.66
N GLY A 47 -9.18 -0.08 -3.97
CA GLY A 47 -9.59 -1.20 -3.12
C GLY A 47 -10.49 -0.77 -1.96
N ALA A 48 -10.16 0.35 -1.31
CA ALA A 48 -10.94 0.90 -0.19
C ALA A 48 -12.39 1.24 -0.58
N GLU A 49 -12.64 1.67 -1.83
CA GLU A 49 -13.98 1.98 -2.35
C GLU A 49 -14.80 0.72 -2.68
N ARG A 50 -14.16 -0.45 -2.71
CA ARG A 50 -14.74 -1.73 -3.14
C ARG A 50 -14.70 -2.80 -2.05
N LEU A 51 -14.54 -2.39 -0.79
CA LEU A 51 -14.52 -3.28 0.36
C LEU A 51 -15.96 -3.71 0.73
N LEU A 52 -16.52 -4.60 -0.08
CA LEU A 52 -17.92 -5.00 0.00
C LEU A 52 -18.07 -6.35 0.70
N GLY A 53 -19.00 -6.40 1.65
CA GLY A 53 -19.53 -7.67 2.16
C GLY A 53 -20.41 -8.37 1.14
N ARG A 54 -21.16 -9.38 1.58
CA ARG A 54 -22.03 -10.19 0.72
C ARG A 54 -23.43 -10.20 1.30
N GLN A 55 -24.44 -10.14 0.45
CA GLN A 55 -25.79 -10.55 0.82
C GLN A 55 -25.95 -12.02 0.46
N ILE A 56 -26.44 -12.82 1.40
CA ILE A 56 -26.57 -14.26 1.26
C ILE A 56 -28.07 -14.61 1.24
N PRO A 57 -28.58 -15.26 0.18
CA PRO A 57 -29.99 -15.63 0.13
C PRO A 57 -30.37 -16.67 1.19
N VAL A 58 -31.35 -16.33 2.03
CA VAL A 58 -31.91 -17.22 3.06
C VAL A 58 -33.43 -17.14 3.09
N ALA A 59 -34.10 -18.25 3.41
CA ALA A 59 -35.55 -18.28 3.46
C ALA A 59 -36.08 -17.51 4.69
N GLY A 60 -37.01 -16.57 4.47
CA GLY A 60 -37.72 -15.88 5.54
C GLY A 60 -36.88 -14.87 6.34
N GLY A 61 -35.72 -14.44 5.83
CA GLY A 61 -34.84 -13.53 6.54
C GLY A 61 -33.88 -12.75 5.65
N ILE A 62 -32.99 -12.00 6.30
CA ILE A 62 -31.90 -11.25 5.68
C ILE A 62 -30.60 -11.75 6.30
N ASP A 63 -29.67 -12.20 5.45
CA ASP A 63 -28.31 -12.56 5.84
C ASP A 63 -27.33 -11.73 5.01
N PHE A 64 -26.38 -11.09 5.70
CA PHE A 64 -25.34 -10.30 5.06
C PHE A 64 -24.06 -10.28 5.90
N THR A 65 -22.93 -10.10 5.23
CA THR A 65 -21.64 -9.91 5.86
C THR A 65 -21.21 -8.45 5.80
N ILE A 66 -20.45 -8.01 6.79
CA ILE A 66 -19.72 -6.75 6.79
C ILE A 66 -18.23 -7.10 6.89
N LEU A 67 -17.40 -6.37 6.14
CA LEU A 67 -15.95 -6.44 6.29
C LEU A 67 -15.51 -5.30 7.21
N GLU A 68 -15.22 -5.64 8.46
CA GLU A 68 -14.77 -4.68 9.46
C GLU A 68 -13.25 -4.65 9.57
N PRO A 69 -12.64 -3.49 9.87
CA PRO A 69 -11.20 -3.42 10.13
C PRO A 69 -10.85 -4.21 11.40
N LEU A 70 -9.72 -4.91 11.37
CA LEU A 70 -9.21 -5.68 12.52
C LEU A 70 -8.82 -4.79 13.72
N GLY A 71 -8.64 -3.48 13.50
CA GLY A 71 -8.16 -2.53 14.49
C GLY A 71 -6.69 -2.22 14.30
N VAL A 72 -5.89 -2.34 15.36
CA VAL A 72 -4.45 -2.02 15.32
C VAL A 72 -3.68 -3.15 14.65
N VAL A 73 -2.93 -2.83 13.60
CA VAL A 73 -2.04 -3.77 12.90
C VAL A 73 -0.60 -3.29 13.02
N GLY A 74 0.28 -4.15 13.53
CA GLY A 74 1.71 -3.89 13.59
C GLY A 74 2.42 -4.40 12.34
N VAL A 75 3.15 -3.53 11.65
CA VAL A 75 3.93 -3.86 10.45
C VAL A 75 5.42 -3.77 10.77
N ILE A 76 6.17 -4.85 10.52
CA ILE A 76 7.63 -4.91 10.69
C ILE A 76 8.23 -5.17 9.32
N ALA A 77 8.85 -4.15 8.72
CA ALA A 77 9.49 -4.25 7.41
C ALA A 77 10.98 -4.64 7.55
N PRO A 78 11.51 -5.49 6.65
CA PRO A 78 12.94 -5.80 6.60
C PRO A 78 13.69 -4.73 5.77
N TRP A 79 15.03 -4.83 5.79
CA TRP A 79 15.93 -3.80 5.26
C TRP A 79 16.24 -3.93 3.76
N ASN A 80 15.87 -5.03 3.11
CA ASN A 80 16.29 -5.31 1.73
C ASN A 80 15.41 -4.69 0.65
N PHE A 81 14.20 -4.23 1.00
CA PHE A 81 13.33 -3.38 0.18
C PHE A 81 12.47 -2.54 1.15
N PRO A 82 13.08 -1.62 1.91
CA PRO A 82 12.42 -0.96 3.03
C PRO A 82 11.15 -0.22 2.59
N MET A 83 11.26 0.61 1.55
CA MET A 83 10.13 1.38 1.02
C MET A 83 8.99 0.50 0.47
N PRO A 84 9.20 -0.43 -0.48
CA PRO A 84 8.11 -1.28 -0.99
C PRO A 84 7.46 -2.14 0.10
N ILE A 85 8.25 -2.76 0.98
CA ILE A 85 7.70 -3.68 1.98
C ILE A 85 6.91 -2.92 3.05
N ALA A 86 7.37 -1.73 3.44
CA ALA A 86 6.59 -0.86 4.32
C ALA A 86 5.25 -0.48 3.67
N ALA A 87 5.25 -0.16 2.36
CA ALA A 87 4.04 0.17 1.62
C ALA A 87 3.08 -1.01 1.47
N TRP A 88 3.56 -2.25 1.30
CA TRP A 88 2.70 -3.45 1.22
C TRP A 88 1.91 -3.73 2.49
N GLY A 89 2.37 -3.23 3.64
CA GLY A 89 1.65 -3.33 4.91
C GLY A 89 0.67 -2.18 5.19
N LEU A 90 0.61 -1.15 4.33
CA LEU A 90 -0.21 0.07 4.48
C LEU A 90 -1.51 0.01 3.66
#